data_AF-A0A432F7R6-F1
#
_entry.id   AF-A0A432F7R6-F1
#
_cell.length_a   1.000
_cell.length_b   1.000
_cell.length_c   1.000
_cell.angle_alpha   90.00
_cell.angle_beta   90.00
_cell.angle_gamma   90.00
#
_symmetry.space_group_name_H-M   'P 1'
#
loop_
_entity.id
_entity.type
_entity.pdbx_description
1 polymer ?
#
loop_
_entity_poly.entity_id
_entity_poly.type
_entity_poly.pdbx_seq_one_letter_code
_entity_poly.pdbx_strand_id
1 'polypeptide(L)'
;MFMHPSFPIQLILAKFEEELLSFRNVVFNLPPTLSGEILYNLLDRSVFLLHRCGELLRLLTTEDKTDELNRDIVSAVFEALFTVKTFYDKVEKQNPLFLDQITVFFEPLEDKLNQLVGTLHSALNVEENKLDFEEIAYIVEELSQTVEILIKGIKKIDDKIL
;
A
#
# COMPACT_ATOMS: atom_id res chain seq x y z
N MET A 1 8.78 16.69 -31.99
CA MET A 1 7.65 16.58 -31.05
C MET A 1 8.25 16.13 -29.73
N PHE A 2 8.57 17.07 -28.84
CA PHE A 2 9.18 16.76 -27.55
C PHE A 2 8.07 16.24 -26.64
N MET A 3 8.14 14.99 -26.20
CA MET A 3 7.30 14.53 -25.09
C MET A 3 7.68 15.36 -23.87
N HIS A 4 6.69 15.96 -23.21
CA HIS A 4 6.90 16.64 -21.94
C HIS A 4 7.45 15.60 -20.94
N PRO A 5 8.49 15.91 -20.16
CA PRO A 5 9.14 14.93 -19.27
C PRO A 5 8.17 14.31 -18.24
N SER A 6 7.02 14.94 -17.95
CA SER A 6 5.98 14.41 -17.06
C SER A 6 5.05 13.36 -17.69
N PHE A 7 5.01 13.21 -19.02
CA PHE A 7 4.05 12.32 -19.70
C PHE A 7 4.22 10.83 -19.32
N PRO A 8 5.44 10.28 -19.19
CA PRO A 8 5.64 8.91 -18.71
C PRO A 8 5.15 8.70 -17.28
N ILE A 9 5.36 9.67 -16.38
CA ILE A 9 4.93 9.59 -14.97
C ILE A 9 3.42 9.63 -14.87
N GLN A 10 2.75 10.50 -15.63
CA GLN A 10 1.28 10.56 -15.66
C GLN A 10 0.66 9.25 -16.13
N LEU A 11 1.27 8.56 -17.09
CA LEU A 11 0.80 7.24 -17.53
C LEU A 11 0.99 6.17 -16.45
N ILE A 12 2.10 6.22 -15.71
CA ILE A 12 2.35 5.31 -14.57
C ILE A 12 1.33 5.56 -13.47
N LEU A 13 1.08 6.83 -13.14
CA LEU A 13 0.10 7.25 -12.14
C LEU A 13 -1.32 6.80 -12.52
N ALA A 14 -1.75 7.03 -13.76
CA ALA A 14 -3.07 6.62 -14.21
C ALA A 14 -3.30 5.10 -14.11
N LYS A 15 -2.29 4.29 -14.47
CA LYS A 15 -2.37 2.82 -14.30
C LYS A 15 -2.43 2.41 -12.83
N PHE A 16 -1.68 3.10 -11.98
CA PHE A 16 -1.71 2.87 -10.55
C PHE A 16 -3.08 3.21 -9.95
N GLU A 17 -3.69 4.32 -10.35
CA GLU A 17 -5.03 4.73 -9.92
C GLU A 17 -6.12 3.74 -10.36
N GLU A 18 -6.01 3.17 -11.56
CA GLU A 18 -6.92 2.12 -12.04
C GLU A 18 -6.84 0.86 -11.16
N GLU A 19 -5.63 0.40 -10.86
CA GLU A 19 -5.40 -0.75 -9.97
C GLU A 19 -5.89 -0.47 -8.54
N LEU A 20 -5.62 0.73 -8.03
CA LEU A 20 -6.10 1.19 -6.73
C LEU A 20 -7.63 1.18 -6.68
N LEU A 21 -8.29 1.74 -7.70
CA LEU A 21 -9.75 1.79 -7.77
C LEU A 21 -10.34 0.37 -7.79
N SER A 22 -9.75 -0.53 -8.58
CA SER A 22 -10.14 -1.94 -8.64
C SER A 22 -9.98 -2.62 -7.28
N PHE A 23 -8.84 -2.43 -6.61
CA PHE A 23 -8.59 -3.03 -5.30
C PHE A 23 -9.53 -2.48 -4.23
N ARG A 24 -9.71 -1.16 -4.20
CA ARG A 24 -10.62 -0.45 -3.30
C ARG A 24 -12.05 -0.98 -3.41
N ASN A 25 -12.55 -1.17 -4.63
CA ASN A 25 -13.88 -1.72 -4.86
C ASN A 25 -14.03 -3.14 -4.26
N VAL A 26 -13.00 -3.98 -4.35
CA VAL A 26 -13.03 -5.32 -3.73
C VAL A 26 -12.95 -5.21 -2.20
N VAL A 27 -12.07 -4.36 -1.66
CA VAL A 27 -11.92 -4.13 -0.22
C VAL A 27 -13.20 -3.61 0.41
N PHE A 28 -13.96 -2.74 -0.27
CA PHE A 28 -15.24 -2.26 0.24
C PHE A 28 -16.32 -3.34 0.27
N ASN A 29 -16.31 -4.26 -0.71
CA ASN A 29 -17.30 -5.31 -0.87
C ASN A 29 -16.79 -6.69 -0.41
N LEU A 30 -15.87 -6.74 0.57
CA LEU A 30 -15.31 -8.00 1.04
C LEU A 30 -16.40 -8.92 1.61
N PRO A 31 -16.32 -10.22 1.32
CA PRO A 31 -17.20 -11.21 1.96
C PRO A 31 -16.97 -11.21 3.49
N PRO A 32 -17.97 -11.67 4.26
CA PRO A 32 -17.88 -11.68 5.73
C PRO A 32 -16.84 -12.67 6.29
N THR A 33 -16.40 -13.63 5.48
CA THR A 33 -15.31 -14.56 5.79
C THR A 33 -14.28 -14.54 4.66
N LEU A 34 -13.00 -14.54 5.02
CA LEU A 34 -11.89 -14.36 4.10
C LEU A 34 -10.82 -15.41 4.39
N SER A 35 -10.74 -16.43 3.53
CA SER A 35 -9.77 -17.52 3.71
C SER A 35 -9.27 -18.06 2.38
N GLY A 36 -8.18 -18.82 2.45
CA GLY A 36 -7.59 -19.51 1.31
C GLY A 36 -7.20 -18.56 0.16
N GLU A 37 -7.46 -18.99 -1.06
CA GLU A 37 -7.01 -18.32 -2.29
C GLU A 37 -7.45 -16.85 -2.40
N ILE A 38 -8.65 -16.51 -1.94
CA ILE A 38 -9.16 -15.14 -2.00
C ILE A 38 -8.33 -14.22 -1.11
N LEU A 39 -8.01 -14.67 0.11
CA LEU A 39 -7.17 -13.90 1.04
C LEU A 39 -5.75 -13.74 0.48
N TYR A 40 -5.17 -14.81 -0.07
CA TYR A 40 -3.85 -14.76 -0.69
C TYR A 40 -3.78 -13.79 -1.87
N ASN A 41 -4.76 -13.84 -2.76
CA ASN A 41 -4.80 -12.94 -3.91
C ASN A 41 -4.92 -11.47 -3.48
N LEU A 42 -5.65 -11.19 -2.39
CA LEU A 42 -5.78 -9.82 -1.89
C LEU A 42 -4.52 -9.32 -1.17
N LEU A 43 -3.83 -10.20 -0.43
CA LEU A 43 -2.53 -9.89 0.16
C LEU A 43 -1.46 -9.68 -0.93
N ASP A 44 -1.42 -10.51 -1.98
CA ASP A 44 -0.51 -10.31 -3.11
C ASP A 44 -0.79 -8.98 -3.84
N ARG A 45 -2.07 -8.59 -3.96
CA ARG A 45 -2.45 -7.27 -4.50
C ARG A 45 -2.05 -6.11 -3.59
N SER A 46 -2.12 -6.25 -2.27
CA SER A 46 -1.66 -5.19 -1.35
C SER A 46 -0.15 -5.01 -1.42
N VAL A 47 0.63 -6.09 -1.53
CA VAL A 47 2.09 -6.04 -1.80
C VAL A 47 2.37 -5.25 -3.07
N PHE A 48 1.68 -5.55 -4.17
CA PHE A 48 1.86 -4.85 -5.43
C PHE A 48 1.62 -3.34 -5.28
N LEU A 49 0.52 -2.94 -4.62
CA LEU A 49 0.22 -1.53 -4.38
C LEU A 49 1.29 -0.85 -3.53
N LEU A 50 1.75 -1.49 -2.44
CA LEU A 50 2.83 -0.97 -1.60
C LEU A 50 4.12 -0.78 -2.41
N HIS A 51 4.51 -1.75 -3.23
CA HIS A 51 5.68 -1.62 -4.10
C HIS A 51 5.55 -0.42 -5.05
N ARG A 52 4.38 -0.23 -5.67
CA ARG A 52 4.12 0.92 -6.57
C ARG A 52 4.15 2.25 -5.82
N CYS A 53 3.66 2.30 -4.58
CA CYS A 53 3.79 3.49 -3.74
C CYS A 53 5.26 3.88 -3.53
N GLY A 54 6.13 2.91 -3.19
CA GLY A 54 7.57 3.17 -3.03
C GLY A 54 8.24 3.71 -4.30
N GLU A 55 7.93 3.12 -5.46
CA GLU A 55 8.41 3.63 -6.76
C GLU A 55 7.95 5.06 -7.03
N LEU A 56 6.66 5.35 -6.82
CA LEU A 56 6.09 6.66 -7.06
C LEU A 56 6.70 7.74 -6.16
N LEU A 57 6.94 7.42 -4.89
CA LEU A 57 7.62 8.31 -3.95
C LEU A 57 9.08 8.57 -4.34
N ARG A 58 9.83 7.57 -4.81
CA ARG A 58 11.20 7.76 -5.35
C ARG A 58 11.24 8.64 -6.59
N LEU A 59 10.19 8.63 -7.41
CA LEU A 59 10.12 9.57 -8.52
C LEU A 59 10.08 11.03 -8.00
N LEU A 60 9.51 11.29 -6.81
CA LEU A 60 9.47 12.64 -6.22
C LEU A 60 10.85 13.11 -5.74
N THR A 61 11.81 12.21 -5.51
CA THR A 61 13.17 12.55 -5.05
C THR A 61 14.15 12.79 -6.20
N THR A 62 13.80 12.39 -7.42
CA THR A 62 14.74 12.29 -8.55
C THR A 62 14.42 13.18 -9.74
N GLU A 63 13.16 13.56 -9.94
CA GLU A 63 12.74 14.34 -11.11
C GLU A 63 12.18 15.72 -10.73
N ASP A 64 12.57 16.75 -11.49
CA ASP A 64 12.00 18.10 -11.39
C ASP A 64 10.59 18.08 -11.99
N LYS A 65 9.58 18.19 -11.13
CA LYS A 65 8.16 18.02 -11.46
C LYS A 65 7.37 19.25 -11.05
N THR A 66 6.23 19.45 -11.70
CA THR A 66 5.25 20.45 -11.27
C THR A 66 4.70 20.11 -9.89
N ASP A 67 4.43 21.12 -9.06
CA ASP A 67 3.79 20.94 -7.74
C ASP A 67 2.46 20.18 -7.81
N GLU A 68 1.70 20.36 -8.90
CA GLU A 68 0.45 19.64 -9.17
C GLU A 68 0.69 18.12 -9.25
N LEU A 69 1.60 17.68 -10.11
CA LEU A 69 1.97 16.26 -10.24
C LEU A 69 2.52 15.67 -8.93
N ASN A 70 3.28 16.45 -8.15
CA ASN A 70 3.76 16.02 -6.83
C ASN A 70 2.58 15.76 -5.89
N ARG A 71 1.61 16.68 -5.86
CA ARG A 71 0.40 16.53 -5.04
C ARG A 71 -0.43 15.33 -5.47
N ASP A 72 -0.61 15.11 -6.78
CA ASP A 72 -1.36 13.98 -7.31
C ASP A 72 -0.72 12.65 -6.90
N ILE A 73 0.61 12.54 -7.02
CA ILE A 73 1.35 11.35 -6.59
C ILE A 73 1.18 11.12 -5.08
N VAL A 74 1.38 12.14 -4.24
CA VAL A 74 1.24 11.99 -2.78
C VAL A 74 -0.20 11.61 -2.41
N SER A 75 -1.20 12.18 -3.08
CA SER A 75 -2.61 11.86 -2.88
C SER A 75 -2.91 10.40 -3.24
N ALA A 76 -2.45 9.94 -4.41
CA ALA A 76 -2.66 8.56 -4.83
C ALA A 76 -1.96 7.55 -3.91
N VAL A 77 -0.72 7.86 -3.47
CA VAL A 77 0.01 7.05 -2.49
C VAL A 77 -0.75 6.98 -1.17
N PHE A 78 -1.23 8.12 -0.67
CA PHE A 78 -2.04 8.18 0.54
C PHE A 78 -3.30 7.30 0.43
N GLU A 79 -4.07 7.43 -0.65
CA GLU A 79 -5.28 6.62 -0.86
C GLU A 79 -4.97 5.12 -0.91
N ALA A 80 -3.85 4.73 -1.52
CA ALA A 80 -3.44 3.34 -1.56
C ALA A 80 -3.06 2.80 -0.18
N LEU A 81 -2.23 3.53 0.59
CA LEU A 81 -1.87 3.12 1.94
C LEU A 81 -3.11 3.03 2.84
N PHE A 82 -4.02 3.98 2.72
CA PHE A 82 -5.29 3.97 3.45
C PHE A 82 -6.18 2.78 3.07
N THR A 83 -6.24 2.43 1.78
CA THR A 83 -7.02 1.28 1.30
C THR A 83 -6.42 -0.04 1.76
N VAL A 84 -5.09 -0.18 1.72
CA VAL A 84 -4.37 -1.34 2.27
C VAL A 84 -4.63 -1.47 3.76
N LYS A 85 -4.60 -0.36 4.51
CA LYS A 85 -4.93 -0.36 5.93
C LYS A 85 -6.36 -0.85 6.16
N THR A 86 -7.33 -0.29 5.44
CA THR A 86 -8.73 -0.68 5.54
C THR A 86 -8.92 -2.18 5.25
N PHE A 87 -8.18 -2.73 4.30
CA PHE A 87 -8.16 -4.16 4.04
C PHE A 87 -7.66 -4.96 5.24
N TYR A 88 -6.53 -4.56 5.82
CA TYR A 88 -5.95 -5.22 6.99
C TYR A 88 -6.87 -5.16 8.21
N ASP A 89 -7.45 -4.01 8.51
CA ASP A 89 -8.45 -3.85 9.59
C ASP A 89 -9.67 -4.78 9.40
N LYS A 90 -10.08 -5.02 8.15
CA LYS A 90 -11.21 -5.91 7.84
C LYS A 90 -10.82 -7.37 7.97
N VAL A 91 -9.65 -7.76 7.48
CA VAL A 91 -9.10 -9.11 7.67
C VAL A 91 -8.99 -9.42 9.15
N GLU A 92 -8.51 -8.44 9.93
CA GLU A 92 -8.37 -8.53 11.37
C GLU A 92 -9.71 -8.90 12.04
N LYS A 93 -10.73 -8.08 11.80
CA LYS A 93 -12.06 -8.24 12.40
C LYS A 93 -12.78 -9.51 11.97
N GLN A 94 -12.56 -9.96 10.74
CA GLN A 94 -13.28 -11.08 10.15
C GLN A 94 -12.64 -12.45 10.43
N ASN A 95 -11.34 -12.49 10.76
CA ASN A 95 -10.60 -13.75 10.91
C ASN A 95 -9.77 -13.79 12.21
N PRO A 96 -10.40 -13.72 13.40
CA PRO A 96 -9.68 -13.67 14.68
C PRO A 96 -8.74 -14.87 14.91
N LEU A 97 -9.18 -16.08 14.53
CA LEU A 97 -8.37 -17.31 14.67
C LEU A 97 -7.17 -17.36 13.71
N PHE A 98 -7.24 -16.64 12.59
CA PHE A 98 -6.15 -16.50 11.64
C PHE A 98 -5.08 -15.56 12.21
N LEU A 99 -5.49 -14.43 12.82
CA LEU A 99 -4.54 -13.52 13.47
C LEU A 99 -3.79 -14.17 14.60
N ASP A 100 -4.43 -14.96 15.48
CA ASP A 100 -3.71 -15.59 16.59
C ASP A 100 -2.46 -16.37 16.15
N GLN A 101 -2.42 -16.84 14.89
CA GLN A 101 -1.29 -17.55 14.29
C GLN A 101 -0.24 -16.63 13.64
N ILE A 102 -0.60 -15.38 13.33
CA ILE A 102 0.24 -14.42 12.59
C ILE A 102 0.37 -13.03 13.23
N THR A 103 -0.23 -12.77 14.40
CA THR A 103 -0.28 -11.46 15.08
C THR A 103 1.11 -10.85 15.26
N VAL A 104 2.11 -11.70 15.56
CA VAL A 104 3.51 -11.29 15.71
C VAL A 104 4.08 -10.60 14.46
N PHE A 105 3.53 -10.92 13.27
CA PHE A 105 3.90 -10.29 12.00
C PHE A 105 2.96 -9.14 11.63
N PHE A 106 1.71 -9.17 12.09
CA PHE A 106 0.66 -8.23 11.68
C PHE A 106 0.67 -6.92 12.48
N GLU A 107 0.87 -6.97 13.80
CA GLU A 107 0.92 -5.76 14.65
C GLU A 107 2.00 -4.76 14.18
N PRO A 108 3.26 -5.17 13.92
CA PRO A 108 4.29 -4.23 13.47
C PRO A 108 4.00 -3.63 12.08
N LEU A 109 3.31 -4.39 11.22
CA LEU A 109 2.87 -3.92 9.91
C LEU A 109 1.82 -2.83 10.04
N GLU A 110 0.83 -3.07 10.90
CA GLU A 110 -0.27 -2.13 11.13
C GLU A 110 0.24 -0.84 11.75
N ASP A 111 1.13 -0.91 12.75
CA ASP A 111 1.73 0.26 13.39
C ASP A 111 2.51 1.13 12.40
N LYS A 112 3.37 0.51 11.57
CA LYS A 112 4.12 1.22 10.52
C LYS A 112 3.20 1.84 9.48
N LEU A 113 2.13 1.14 9.08
CA LEU A 113 1.16 1.66 8.12
C LEU A 113 0.34 2.83 8.70
N ASN A 114 -0.06 2.73 9.96
CA ASN A 114 -0.71 3.80 10.72
C ASN A 114 0.15 5.06 10.76
N GLN A 115 1.44 4.90 11.09
CA GLN A 115 2.39 6.01 11.13
C GLN A 115 2.52 6.67 9.77
N LEU A 116 2.66 5.89 8.68
CA LEU A 116 2.77 6.44 7.32
C LEU A 116 1.51 7.18 6.88
N VAL A 117 0.33 6.61 7.11
CA VAL A 117 -0.95 7.25 6.78
C VAL A 117 -1.09 8.56 7.55
N GLY A 118 -0.72 8.58 8.84
CA GLY A 118 -0.70 9.79 9.65
C GLY A 118 0.25 10.87 9.09
N THR A 119 1.50 10.50 8.79
CA THR A 119 2.52 11.41 8.24
C THR A 119 2.09 12.00 6.90
N LEU A 120 1.59 11.17 5.97
CA LEU A 120 1.12 11.65 4.66
C LEU A 120 -0.12 12.54 4.77
N HIS A 121 -1.08 12.16 5.63
CA HIS A 121 -2.26 12.97 5.89
C HIS A 121 -1.90 14.36 6.43
N SER A 122 -0.95 14.42 7.38
CA SER A 122 -0.45 15.71 7.88
C SER A 122 0.21 16.54 6.80
N ALA A 123 0.98 15.93 5.90
CA ALA A 123 1.63 16.63 4.79
C ALA A 123 0.69 17.12 3.70
N LEU A 124 -0.38 16.38 3.39
CA LEU A 124 -1.40 16.85 2.45
C LEU A 124 -2.17 18.08 2.95
N ASN A 125 -2.13 18.34 4.27
CA ASN A 125 -2.88 19.41 4.93
C ASN A 125 -2.04 20.65 5.31
N VAL A 126 -0.72 20.63 5.11
CA VAL A 126 0.19 21.73 5.52
C VAL A 126 0.97 22.23 4.30
N GLU A 127 0.87 23.54 4.01
CA GLU A 127 1.46 24.17 2.81
C GLU A 127 3.01 24.12 2.75
N GLU A 128 3.71 23.83 3.86
CA GLU A 128 5.18 23.80 3.94
C GLU A 128 5.75 22.52 4.59
N ASN A 129 5.16 21.34 4.36
CA ASN A 129 5.74 20.12 4.92
C ASN A 129 6.93 19.59 4.09
N LYS A 130 8.14 19.66 4.67
CA LYS A 130 9.31 18.94 4.18
C LYS A 130 9.18 17.46 4.52
N LEU A 131 8.47 16.71 3.68
CA LEU A 131 8.51 15.26 3.75
C LEU A 131 9.83 14.75 3.21
N ASP A 132 10.45 13.82 3.93
CA ASP A 132 11.52 13.00 3.39
C ASP A 132 10.90 11.85 2.58
N PHE A 133 10.66 12.10 1.30
CA PHE A 133 10.04 11.10 0.42
C PHE A 133 10.92 9.86 0.24
N GLU A 134 12.24 9.95 0.43
CA GLU A 134 13.14 8.81 0.35
C GLU A 134 12.95 7.89 1.57
N GLU A 135 12.88 8.48 2.76
CA GLU A 135 12.57 7.75 3.99
C GLU A 135 11.20 7.08 3.91
N ILE A 136 10.17 7.79 3.43
CA ILE A 136 8.82 7.25 3.28
C ILE A 136 8.82 6.11 2.26
N ALA A 137 9.51 6.27 1.12
CA ALA A 137 9.63 5.21 0.11
C ALA A 137 10.29 3.95 0.68
N TYR A 138 11.36 4.13 1.48
CA TYR A 138 12.05 3.03 2.15
C TYR A 138 11.12 2.28 3.13
N ILE A 139 10.37 2.99 3.97
CA ILE A 139 9.43 2.36 4.93
C ILE A 139 8.33 1.60 4.17
N VAL A 140 7.80 2.16 3.09
CA VAL A 140 6.79 1.51 2.26
C VAL A 140 7.33 0.23 1.59
N GLU A 141 8.59 0.22 1.17
CA GLU A 141 9.24 -0.97 0.61
C GLU A 141 9.47 -2.05 1.68
N GLU A 142 9.90 -1.67 2.89
CA GLU A 142 9.99 -2.59 4.03
C GLU A 142 8.63 -3.22 4.37
N LEU A 143 7.56 -2.42 4.32
CA LEU A 143 6.19 -2.92 4.52
C LEU A 143 5.82 -3.96 3.47
N SER A 144 6.09 -3.67 2.19
CA SER A 144 5.85 -4.60 1.09
C SER A 144 6.56 -5.95 1.32
N GLN A 145 7.86 -5.91 1.63
CA GLN A 145 8.66 -7.11 1.90
C GLN A 145 8.15 -7.88 3.12
N THR A 146 7.73 -7.18 4.17
CA THR A 146 7.20 -7.80 5.37
C THR A 146 5.88 -8.52 5.09
N VAL A 147 5.00 -7.94 4.27
CA VAL A 147 3.76 -8.59 3.81
C VAL A 147 4.07 -9.79 2.91
N GLU A 148 5.07 -9.72 2.03
CA GLU A 148 5.49 -10.90 1.24
C GLU A 148 5.96 -12.06 2.12
N ILE A 149 6.74 -11.76 3.16
CA ILE A 149 7.20 -12.76 4.13
C ILE A 149 5.99 -13.37 4.86
N LEU A 150 5.04 -12.52 5.25
CA LEU A 150 3.79 -12.95 5.88
C LEU A 150 3.02 -13.92 4.97
N ILE A 151 2.81 -13.58 3.69
CA ILE A 151 2.13 -14.45 2.71
C ILE A 151 2.84 -15.80 2.59
N LYS A 152 4.18 -15.80 2.49
CA LYS A 152 4.98 -17.04 2.44
C LYS A 152 4.85 -17.84 3.74
N GLY A 153 4.75 -17.18 4.89
CA GLY A 153 4.52 -17.79 6.20
C GLY A 153 3.16 -18.47 6.28
N ILE A 154 2.11 -17.76 5.89
CA ILE A 154 0.73 -18.27 5.91
C ILE A 154 0.60 -19.48 4.97
N LYS A 155 1.06 -19.38 3.72
CA LYS A 155 1.01 -20.50 2.75
C LYS A 155 1.68 -21.77 3.31
N LYS A 156 2.82 -21.64 4.00
CA LYS A 156 3.50 -22.76 4.66
C LYS A 156 2.74 -23.37 5.84
N ILE A 157 1.88 -22.61 6.51
CA ILE A 157 1.04 -23.12 7.60
C ILE A 157 -0.14 -23.89 7.01
N ASP A 158 -0.82 -23.31 6.01
CA ASP A 158 -1.93 -23.96 5.31
C ASP A 158 -1.50 -25.28 4.64
N ASP A 159 -0.35 -25.29 3.96
CA ASP A 159 0.21 -26.49 3.31
C ASP A 159 0.57 -27.62 4.30
N LYS A 160 0.67 -27.33 5.61
CA LYS A 160 0.91 -28.35 6.65
C LYS A 160 -0.37 -28.88 7.28
N ILE A 161 -1.49 -28.19 7.07
CA ILE A 161 -2.80 -28.54 7.65
C ILE A 161 -3.65 -29.34 6.64
N LEU A 162 -3.37 -29.20 5.33
CA LEU A 162 -3.93 -29.99 4.22
C LEU A 162 -3.18 -31.32 4.00
#